data_AF-A0A5J5DSB6-F1
#
_entry.id   AF-A0A5J5DSB6-F1
#
_cell.length_a   1.000
_cell.length_b   1.000
_cell.length_c   1.000
_cell.angle_alpha   90.00
_cell.angle_beta   90.00
_cell.angle_gamma   90.00
#
_symmetry.space_group_name_H-M   'P 1'
#
loop_
_entity.id
_entity.type
_entity.pdbx_description
1 polymer ?
#
loop_
_entity_poly.entity_id
_entity_poly.type
_entity_poly.pdbx_seq_one_letter_code
_entity_poly.pdbx_strand_id
1 'polypeptide(L)'
;MSSKHETDDVPVPATLRKSLKNRHIQLIALGGAIGTGLFYGSSESISLAGPSILVAYLIGGLAIFMIVRALSEMSVEDPKAGAFSYYATRYWSKRAGFISGWNYWFNYILVSMVELSVVGKFVQYWFPGIPMWVSAVFFLMVITAANLLGVSKFGEFEFWFAIIKIVAVIAMVLGGLVVLVMGVSTVSGVTPSFMNWFTVGDGFLPNGLMSRTEDGQWTGLLMALVVVMFSFGGTELIGITAGETENPRTTIPKATNDIIWRILVFYIGALGIIMAVVPWNTIDGESSPFVQIFDSVGVHAAAGILNFVCLTAVMSVYNSGLYANSRMLYSLAKQGNAPSYLGKLNAHGVPVAGVLTSAVITALAVVVVFLWPAFAFNYLMSIATIAGVINWTIIMITEMHFRKVVAAGDGPNDLAGLKGDEALAKLQFKLPFARVTPWIVLAFLALVVVLMCFSDSYRIAVYAGVIWLAILFAASQFLNHK
;
A
#
# COMPACT_ATOMS: atom_id res chain seq x y z
N MET A 1 -34.35 -40.43 31.57
CA MET A 1 -35.01 -39.58 30.55
C MET A 1 -34.47 -38.17 30.71
N SER A 2 -33.62 -37.75 29.78
CA SER A 2 -32.93 -36.46 29.79
C SER A 2 -33.86 -35.38 29.25
N SER A 3 -34.11 -34.34 30.05
CA SER A 3 -34.87 -33.15 29.67
C SER A 3 -33.96 -32.20 28.91
N LYS A 4 -34.26 -31.99 27.62
CA LYS A 4 -33.59 -31.01 26.74
C LYS A 4 -33.60 -29.62 27.39
N HIS A 5 -32.43 -29.00 27.51
CA HIS A 5 -32.33 -27.55 27.57
C HIS A 5 -32.48 -27.00 26.15
N GLU A 6 -33.59 -26.31 25.90
CA GLU A 6 -33.65 -25.28 24.87
C GLU A 6 -32.71 -24.17 25.31
N THR A 7 -31.54 -24.09 24.69
CA THR A 7 -30.73 -22.87 24.75
C THR A 7 -31.35 -21.88 23.80
N ASP A 8 -31.98 -20.84 24.36
CA ASP A 8 -32.36 -19.63 23.65
C ASP A 8 -31.22 -19.19 22.72
N ASP A 9 -31.49 -19.19 21.41
CA ASP A 9 -30.68 -18.52 20.39
C ASP A 9 -30.76 -17.00 20.62
N VAL A 10 -30.03 -16.52 21.62
CA VAL A 10 -29.75 -15.08 21.77
C VAL A 10 -28.87 -14.70 20.57
N PRO A 11 -29.31 -13.81 19.67
CA PRO A 11 -28.50 -13.40 18.52
C PRO A 11 -27.22 -12.74 19.06
N VAL A 12 -26.10 -13.45 18.93
CA VAL A 12 -24.78 -12.89 19.24
C VAL A 12 -24.63 -11.60 18.43
N PRO A 13 -24.29 -10.46 19.05
CA PRO A 13 -24.11 -9.20 18.33
C PRO A 13 -23.17 -9.42 17.15
N ALA A 14 -23.56 -8.96 15.95
CA ALA A 14 -22.74 -9.12 14.77
C ALA A 14 -21.36 -8.50 15.04
N THR A 15 -20.34 -9.35 15.16
CA THR A 15 -18.93 -8.97 15.25
C THR A 15 -18.25 -9.31 13.92
N LEU A 16 -17.15 -8.64 13.61
CA LEU A 16 -16.35 -8.99 12.44
C LEU A 16 -15.94 -10.47 12.55
N ARG A 17 -16.26 -11.26 11.52
CA ARG A 17 -15.96 -12.70 11.53
C ARG A 17 -14.45 -12.91 11.34
N LYS A 18 -13.79 -13.53 12.33
CA LYS A 18 -12.41 -14.03 12.22
C LYS A 18 -12.34 -15.21 11.25
N SER A 19 -12.30 -14.92 9.95
CA SER A 19 -12.41 -15.94 8.89
C SER A 19 -11.22 -15.96 7.93
N LEU A 20 -10.24 -15.07 8.11
CA LEU A 20 -9.01 -15.06 7.35
C LEU A 20 -8.03 -16.09 7.91
N LYS A 21 -7.67 -17.07 7.07
CA LYS A 21 -6.66 -18.08 7.41
C LYS A 21 -5.27 -17.46 7.36
N ASN A 22 -4.31 -18.09 8.05
CA ASN A 22 -2.89 -17.68 8.02
C ASN A 22 -2.33 -17.51 6.59
N ARG A 23 -2.75 -18.38 5.65
CA ARG A 23 -2.38 -18.27 4.23
C ARG A 23 -2.89 -16.98 3.57
N HIS A 24 -4.11 -16.55 3.92
CA HIS A 24 -4.72 -15.35 3.36
C HIS A 24 -3.96 -14.13 3.85
N ILE A 25 -3.65 -14.06 5.15
CA ILE A 25 -2.93 -12.91 5.72
C ILE A 25 -1.50 -12.81 5.18
N GLN A 26 -0.79 -13.94 5.07
CA GLN A 26 0.54 -13.95 4.45
C GLN A 26 0.47 -13.46 3.00
N LEU A 27 -0.49 -13.91 2.20
CA LEU A 27 -0.60 -13.49 0.80
C LEU A 27 -1.16 -12.09 0.61
N ILE A 28 -2.01 -11.60 1.52
CA ILE A 28 -2.42 -10.18 1.57
C ILE A 28 -1.20 -9.32 1.91
N ALA A 29 -0.36 -9.74 2.86
CA ALA A 29 0.88 -9.04 3.20
C ALA A 29 1.89 -9.04 2.04
N LEU A 30 1.98 -10.15 1.31
CA LEU A 30 2.94 -10.34 0.22
C LEU A 30 2.47 -9.66 -1.08
N GLY A 31 1.19 -9.83 -1.43
CA GLY A 31 0.61 -9.40 -2.70
C GLY A 31 -0.19 -8.09 -2.63
N GLY A 32 -0.80 -7.73 -1.49
CA GLY A 32 -1.66 -6.54 -1.37
C GLY A 32 -0.92 -5.21 -1.52
N ALA A 33 0.42 -5.22 -1.37
CA ALA A 33 1.30 -4.08 -1.59
C ALA A 33 2.04 -4.12 -2.95
N ILE A 34 1.66 -5.06 -3.83
CA ILE A 34 2.18 -5.15 -5.20
C ILE A 34 1.05 -4.75 -6.14
N GLY A 35 1.17 -3.54 -6.69
CA GLY A 35 0.16 -2.93 -7.56
C GLY A 35 0.76 -1.91 -8.53
N THR A 36 -0.01 -0.87 -8.82
CA THR A 36 0.35 0.15 -9.82
C THR A 36 1.64 0.86 -9.50
N GLY A 37 1.96 1.07 -8.22
CA GLY A 37 3.23 1.69 -7.84
C GLY A 37 4.48 0.90 -8.29
N LEU A 38 4.41 -0.43 -8.41
CA LEU A 38 5.51 -1.23 -8.98
C LEU A 38 5.38 -1.37 -10.49
N PHE A 39 4.20 -1.73 -10.99
CA PHE A 39 4.05 -2.10 -12.39
C PHE A 39 3.93 -0.90 -13.34
N TYR A 40 3.35 0.21 -12.89
CA TYR A 40 3.12 1.39 -13.72
C TYR A 40 3.97 2.58 -13.26
N GLY A 41 3.93 2.92 -11.97
CA GLY A 41 4.68 4.03 -11.36
C GLY A 41 6.20 3.85 -11.32
N SER A 42 6.71 2.64 -11.55
CA SER A 42 8.15 2.43 -11.70
C SER A 42 8.70 3.11 -12.96
N SER A 43 7.90 3.32 -14.00
CA SER A 43 8.35 4.06 -15.21
C SER A 43 8.81 5.48 -14.86
N GLU A 44 8.00 6.24 -14.12
CA GLU A 44 8.34 7.57 -13.61
C GLU A 44 9.59 7.53 -12.72
N SER A 45 9.64 6.56 -11.80
CA SER A 45 10.79 6.41 -10.90
C SER A 45 12.09 6.09 -11.65
N ILE A 46 12.02 5.26 -12.70
CA ILE A 46 13.17 4.90 -13.53
C ILE A 46 13.60 6.11 -14.37
N SER A 47 12.66 6.88 -14.92
CA SER A 47 12.97 8.13 -15.62
C SER A 47 13.70 9.13 -14.71
N LEU A 48 13.29 9.24 -13.44
CA LEU A 48 13.90 10.15 -12.46
C LEU A 48 15.30 9.72 -11.99
N ALA A 49 15.55 8.43 -11.75
CA ALA A 49 16.78 7.97 -11.11
C ALA A 49 17.67 7.06 -11.95
N GLY A 50 17.18 6.55 -13.09
CA GLY A 50 17.83 5.49 -13.84
C GLY A 50 18.12 4.27 -12.94
N PRO A 51 19.26 3.59 -13.11
CA PRO A 51 19.65 2.42 -12.30
C PRO A 51 19.73 2.69 -10.79
N SER A 52 20.00 3.93 -10.37
CA SER A 52 20.07 4.29 -8.96
C SER A 52 18.73 4.15 -8.22
N ILE A 53 17.61 3.97 -8.93
CA ILE A 53 16.30 3.62 -8.35
C ILE A 53 16.36 2.40 -7.43
N LEU A 54 17.28 1.45 -7.67
CA LEU A 54 17.48 0.29 -6.80
C LEU A 54 17.86 0.71 -5.36
N VAL A 55 18.65 1.77 -5.23
CA VAL A 55 19.02 2.36 -3.95
C VAL A 55 17.82 3.08 -3.33
N ALA A 56 17.01 3.79 -4.12
CA ALA A 56 15.79 4.42 -3.63
C ALA A 56 14.82 3.39 -3.04
N TYR A 57 14.58 2.27 -3.73
CA TYR A 57 13.76 1.17 -3.21
C TYR A 57 14.35 0.52 -1.96
N LEU A 58 15.68 0.39 -1.86
CA LEU A 58 16.32 -0.12 -0.66
C LEU A 58 16.10 0.82 0.53
N ILE A 59 16.36 2.12 0.37
CA ILE A 59 16.21 3.12 1.43
C ILE A 59 14.74 3.25 1.86
N GLY A 60 13.83 3.45 0.90
CA GLY A 60 12.39 3.55 1.18
C GLY A 60 11.84 2.26 1.79
N GLY A 61 12.29 1.11 1.29
CA GLY A 61 11.89 -0.20 1.78
C GLY A 61 12.33 -0.45 3.22
N LEU A 62 13.54 -0.04 3.60
CA LEU A 62 14.01 -0.11 4.98
C LEU A 62 13.19 0.80 5.91
N ALA A 63 12.85 2.02 5.48
CA ALA A 63 12.00 2.91 6.25
C ALA A 63 10.60 2.31 6.47
N ILE A 64 10.00 1.77 5.41
CA ILE A 64 8.68 1.11 5.47
C ILE A 64 8.72 -0.14 6.34
N PHE A 65 9.78 -0.95 6.25
CA PHE A 65 9.96 -2.09 7.13
C PHE A 65 9.93 -1.67 8.61
N MET A 66 10.60 -0.57 8.97
CA MET A 66 10.56 -0.05 10.34
C MET A 66 9.18 0.48 10.74
N ILE A 67 8.45 1.12 9.83
CA ILE A 67 7.06 1.58 10.06
C ILE A 67 6.12 0.40 10.33
N VAL A 68 6.15 -0.62 9.48
CA VAL A 68 5.31 -1.80 9.64
C VAL A 68 5.74 -2.61 10.86
N ARG A 69 7.03 -2.62 11.18
CA ARG A 69 7.55 -3.22 12.42
C ARG A 69 6.99 -2.53 13.67
N ALA A 70 6.95 -1.20 13.69
CA ALA A 70 6.36 -0.41 14.76
C ALA A 70 4.85 -0.69 14.90
N LEU A 71 4.12 -0.74 13.78
CA LEU A 71 2.71 -1.10 13.77
C LEU A 71 2.47 -2.53 14.30
N SER A 72 3.33 -3.45 13.90
CA SER A 72 3.20 -4.87 14.23
C SER A 72 3.54 -5.16 15.68
N GLU A 73 4.46 -4.39 16.28
CA GLU A 73 4.69 -4.42 17.73
C GLU A 73 3.39 -4.15 18.51
N MET A 74 2.67 -3.08 18.16
CA MET A 74 1.37 -2.77 18.78
C MET A 74 0.32 -3.85 18.45
N SER A 75 0.32 -4.35 17.21
CA SER A 75 -0.68 -5.31 16.72
C SER A 75 -0.56 -6.70 17.34
N VAL A 76 0.65 -7.10 17.72
CA VAL A 76 0.91 -8.37 18.40
C VAL A 76 0.41 -8.35 19.84
N GLU A 77 0.54 -7.21 20.52
CA GLU A 77 0.15 -7.07 21.93
C GLU A 77 -1.32 -6.68 22.12
N ASP A 78 -1.92 -5.94 21.19
CA ASP A 78 -3.32 -5.53 21.22
C ASP A 78 -4.03 -5.76 19.86
N PRO A 79 -4.34 -7.01 19.49
CA PRO A 79 -4.90 -7.34 18.17
C PRO A 79 -6.37 -6.92 18.05
N LYS A 80 -6.61 -5.70 17.57
CA LYS A 80 -7.95 -5.10 17.39
C LYS A 80 -8.18 -4.62 15.96
N ALA A 81 -9.40 -4.77 15.47
CA ALA A 81 -9.79 -4.31 14.13
C ALA A 81 -9.79 -2.77 14.04
N GLY A 82 -9.34 -2.22 12.90
CA GLY A 82 -9.10 -0.78 12.71
C GLY A 82 -7.73 -0.30 13.21
N ALA A 83 -6.92 -1.23 13.72
CA ALA A 83 -5.50 -1.15 14.07
C ALA A 83 -4.99 0.23 14.44
N PHE A 84 -4.45 1.02 13.52
CA PHE A 84 -3.77 2.28 13.88
C PHE A 84 -4.73 3.41 14.30
N SER A 85 -5.99 3.49 13.83
CA SER A 85 -6.95 4.48 14.37
C SER A 85 -7.29 4.16 15.83
N TYR A 86 -7.50 2.88 16.12
CA TYR A 86 -7.71 2.41 17.48
C TYR A 86 -6.46 2.60 18.36
N TYR A 87 -5.26 2.27 17.86
CA TYR A 87 -4.00 2.47 18.60
C TYR A 87 -3.75 3.95 18.88
N ALA A 88 -4.00 4.83 17.90
CA ALA A 88 -3.88 6.26 18.09
C ALA A 88 -4.89 6.78 19.13
N THR A 89 -6.15 6.30 19.12
CA THR A 89 -7.14 6.60 20.17
C THR A 89 -6.68 6.13 21.54
N ARG A 90 -6.18 4.89 21.64
CA ARG A 90 -5.86 4.22 22.90
C ARG A 90 -4.59 4.73 23.55
N TYR A 91 -3.53 4.92 22.76
CA TYR A 91 -2.19 5.22 23.26
C TYR A 91 -1.80 6.70 23.14
N TRP A 92 -2.36 7.44 22.17
CA TRP A 92 -2.00 8.84 21.94
C TRP A 92 -3.12 9.81 22.37
N SER A 93 -4.26 9.83 21.69
CA SER A 93 -5.45 10.61 22.07
C SER A 93 -6.66 10.30 21.18
N LYS A 94 -7.89 10.57 21.66
CA LYS A 94 -9.12 10.48 20.84
C LYS A 94 -9.03 11.29 19.53
N ARG A 95 -8.46 12.50 19.60
CA ARG A 95 -8.26 13.36 18.41
C ARG A 95 -7.30 12.71 17.40
N ALA A 96 -6.19 12.15 17.87
CA ALA A 96 -5.24 11.46 17.00
C ALA A 96 -5.89 10.26 16.30
N GLY A 97 -6.71 9.48 17.01
CA GLY A 97 -7.43 8.37 16.41
C GLY A 97 -8.50 8.76 15.40
N PHE A 98 -9.20 9.88 15.60
CA PHE A 98 -10.10 10.47 14.61
C PHE A 98 -9.35 10.85 13.32
N ILE A 99 -8.27 11.63 13.45
CA ILE A 99 -7.46 12.09 12.32
C ILE A 99 -6.87 10.88 11.58
N SER A 100 -6.32 9.92 12.32
CA SER A 100 -5.73 8.70 11.78
C SER A 100 -6.73 7.89 10.96
N GLY A 101 -7.94 7.65 11.48
CA GLY A 101 -8.91 6.84 10.78
C GLY A 101 -9.48 7.50 9.53
N TRP A 102 -9.81 8.80 9.59
CA TRP A 102 -10.31 9.52 8.42
C TRP A 102 -9.23 9.73 7.35
N ASN A 103 -8.00 10.03 7.76
CA ASN A 103 -6.89 10.13 6.82
C ASN A 103 -6.58 8.80 6.14
N TYR A 104 -6.65 7.69 6.88
CA TYR A 104 -6.46 6.37 6.28
C TYR A 104 -7.57 5.99 5.31
N TRP A 105 -8.82 6.22 5.70
CA TRP A 105 -9.94 5.99 4.78
C TRP A 105 -9.80 6.83 3.51
N PHE A 106 -9.46 8.11 3.65
CA PHE A 106 -9.21 9.00 2.52
C PHE A 106 -8.03 8.54 1.65
N ASN A 107 -6.92 8.11 2.27
CA ASN A 107 -5.77 7.57 1.56
C ASN A 107 -6.15 6.36 0.67
N TYR A 108 -6.90 5.40 1.20
CA TYR A 108 -7.28 4.22 0.41
C TYR A 108 -8.38 4.50 -0.61
N ILE A 109 -9.21 5.52 -0.41
CA ILE A 109 -10.05 6.06 -1.48
C ILE A 109 -9.16 6.52 -2.64
N LEU A 110 -8.15 7.36 -2.37
CA LEU A 110 -7.24 7.87 -3.40
C LEU A 110 -6.45 6.76 -4.09
N VAL A 111 -5.89 5.81 -3.33
CA VAL A 111 -5.23 4.63 -3.90
C VAL A 111 -6.19 3.90 -4.83
N SER A 112 -7.43 3.64 -4.41
CA SER A 112 -8.45 3.02 -5.27
C SER A 112 -8.72 3.83 -6.54
N MET A 113 -8.71 5.16 -6.47
CA MET A 113 -8.84 6.02 -7.66
C MET A 113 -7.64 5.90 -8.59
N VAL A 114 -6.41 5.82 -8.04
CA VAL A 114 -5.18 5.58 -8.81
C VAL A 114 -5.27 4.25 -9.55
N GLU A 115 -5.68 3.18 -8.87
CA GLU A 115 -5.86 1.85 -9.48
C GLU A 115 -6.84 1.89 -10.66
N LEU A 116 -8.01 2.51 -10.47
CA LEU A 116 -9.01 2.66 -11.53
C LEU A 116 -8.55 3.59 -12.66
N SER A 117 -7.60 4.50 -12.43
CA SER A 117 -7.11 5.41 -13.45
C SER A 117 -6.26 4.74 -14.54
N VAL A 118 -5.60 3.64 -14.18
CA VAL A 118 -4.70 2.91 -15.10
C VAL A 118 -5.27 1.58 -15.58
N VAL A 119 -6.34 1.09 -14.95
CA VAL A 119 -7.01 -0.15 -15.37
C VAL A 119 -7.41 -0.13 -16.86
N GLY A 120 -7.81 1.04 -17.36
CA GLY A 120 -8.14 1.26 -18.76
C GLY A 120 -6.96 1.07 -19.70
N LYS A 121 -5.75 1.51 -19.31
CA LYS A 121 -4.52 1.33 -20.10
C LYS A 121 -4.22 -0.16 -20.29
N PHE A 122 -4.34 -0.96 -19.22
CA PHE A 122 -4.13 -2.41 -19.32
C PHE A 122 -5.18 -3.09 -20.21
N VAL A 123 -6.45 -2.67 -20.18
CA VAL A 123 -7.47 -3.23 -21.08
C VAL A 123 -7.22 -2.84 -22.53
N GLN A 124 -6.80 -1.59 -22.78
CA GLN A 124 -6.53 -1.08 -24.12
C GLN A 124 -5.37 -1.78 -24.83
N TYR A 125 -4.44 -2.39 -24.08
CA TYR A 125 -3.40 -3.23 -24.65
C TYR A 125 -3.96 -4.35 -25.56
N TRP A 126 -5.03 -5.04 -25.15
CA TRP A 126 -5.70 -6.04 -26.01
C TRP A 126 -6.87 -5.47 -26.80
N PHE A 127 -7.57 -4.48 -26.24
CA PHE A 127 -8.80 -3.93 -26.80
C PHE A 127 -8.71 -2.40 -26.91
N PRO A 128 -7.93 -1.85 -27.86
CA PRO A 128 -7.70 -0.40 -27.99
C PRO A 128 -8.99 0.42 -28.18
N GLY A 129 -10.04 -0.20 -28.73
CA GLY A 129 -11.34 0.43 -28.96
C GLY A 129 -12.19 0.66 -27.70
N ILE A 130 -11.80 0.11 -26.54
CA ILE A 130 -12.54 0.32 -25.29
C ILE A 130 -12.04 1.61 -24.62
N PRO A 131 -12.93 2.60 -24.35
CA PRO A 131 -12.53 3.80 -23.62
C PRO A 131 -12.13 3.48 -22.17
N MET A 132 -11.07 4.12 -21.66
CA MET A 132 -10.52 3.83 -20.32
C MET A 132 -11.56 3.93 -19.19
N TRP A 133 -12.47 4.91 -19.26
CA TRP A 133 -13.51 5.11 -18.25
C TRP A 133 -14.51 3.95 -18.20
N VAL A 134 -14.77 3.27 -19.33
CA VAL A 134 -15.68 2.10 -19.38
C VAL A 134 -15.08 0.95 -18.58
N SER A 135 -13.77 0.70 -18.78
CA SER A 135 -13.03 -0.28 -17.98
C SER A 135 -13.05 0.08 -16.50
N ALA A 136 -12.85 1.35 -16.16
CA ALA A 136 -12.92 1.82 -14.77
C ALA A 136 -14.28 1.56 -14.13
N VAL A 137 -15.40 1.85 -14.82
CA VAL A 137 -16.76 1.54 -14.32
C VAL A 137 -16.95 0.04 -14.14
N PHE A 138 -16.54 -0.75 -15.13
CA PHE A 138 -16.70 -2.20 -15.07
C PHE A 138 -15.99 -2.81 -13.86
N PHE A 139 -14.70 -2.48 -13.67
CA PHE A 139 -13.94 -3.02 -12.53
C PHE A 139 -14.39 -2.43 -11.19
N LEU A 140 -14.83 -1.17 -11.15
CA LEU A 140 -15.48 -0.59 -9.97
C LEU A 140 -16.65 -1.46 -9.51
N MET A 141 -17.56 -1.78 -10.44
CA MET A 141 -18.76 -2.55 -10.15
C MET A 141 -18.43 -4.00 -9.76
N VAL A 142 -17.52 -4.65 -10.47
CA VAL A 142 -17.13 -6.05 -10.21
C VAL A 142 -16.51 -6.20 -8.81
N ILE A 143 -15.55 -5.35 -8.46
CA ILE A 143 -14.86 -5.43 -7.16
C ILE A 143 -15.77 -4.99 -6.01
N THR A 144 -16.64 -4.00 -6.25
CA THR A 144 -17.66 -3.62 -5.26
C THR A 144 -18.60 -4.78 -4.98
N ALA A 145 -19.11 -5.45 -6.03
CA ALA A 145 -19.95 -6.63 -5.88
C ALA A 145 -19.22 -7.75 -5.12
N ALA A 146 -17.96 -8.02 -5.46
CA ALA A 146 -17.14 -9.02 -4.75
C ALA A 146 -17.00 -8.72 -3.25
N ASN A 147 -16.79 -7.45 -2.88
CA ASN A 147 -16.66 -7.02 -1.48
C ASN A 147 -17.96 -7.14 -0.66
N LEU A 148 -19.12 -7.20 -1.34
CA LEU A 148 -20.41 -7.42 -0.67
C LEU A 148 -20.67 -8.90 -0.34
N LEU A 149 -19.94 -9.84 -0.97
CA LEU A 149 -20.16 -11.29 -0.83
C LEU A 149 -19.53 -11.93 0.42
N GLY A 150 -18.71 -11.20 1.19
CA GLY A 150 -18.14 -11.69 2.46
C GLY A 150 -16.61 -11.73 2.54
N VAL A 151 -16.08 -11.69 3.77
CA VAL A 151 -14.63 -11.68 4.08
C VAL A 151 -13.90 -12.91 3.55
N SER A 152 -14.53 -14.08 3.60
CA SER A 152 -13.93 -15.32 3.08
C SER A 152 -13.73 -15.28 1.58
N LYS A 153 -14.68 -14.71 0.82
CA LYS A 153 -14.53 -14.55 -0.64
C LYS A 153 -13.43 -13.56 -0.97
N PHE A 154 -13.38 -12.44 -0.26
CA PHE A 154 -12.27 -11.48 -0.34
C PHE A 154 -10.91 -12.17 -0.17
N GLY A 155 -10.73 -12.95 0.91
CA GLY A 155 -9.47 -13.64 1.19
C GLY A 155 -9.07 -14.67 0.11
N GLU A 156 -10.05 -15.34 -0.51
CA GLU A 156 -9.78 -16.25 -1.64
C GLU A 156 -9.42 -15.48 -2.93
N PHE A 157 -10.08 -14.36 -3.25
CA PHE A 157 -9.68 -13.53 -4.39
C PHE A 157 -8.26 -13.01 -4.24
N GLU A 158 -7.92 -12.48 -3.06
CA GLU A 158 -6.55 -12.01 -2.78
C GLU A 158 -5.53 -13.15 -2.83
N PHE A 159 -5.88 -14.35 -2.35
CA PHE A 159 -5.02 -15.52 -2.45
C PHE A 159 -4.62 -15.80 -3.90
N TRP A 160 -5.59 -15.84 -4.82
CA TRP A 160 -5.32 -16.11 -6.23
C TRP A 160 -4.59 -14.96 -6.91
N PHE A 161 -5.00 -13.71 -6.67
CA PHE A 161 -4.31 -12.54 -7.22
C PHE A 161 -2.85 -12.46 -6.76
N ALA A 162 -2.57 -12.75 -5.49
CA ALA A 162 -1.20 -12.78 -4.98
C ALA A 162 -0.37 -13.88 -5.66
N ILE A 163 -0.91 -15.09 -5.84
CA ILE A 163 -0.21 -16.18 -6.54
C ILE A 163 0.15 -15.78 -7.97
N ILE A 164 -0.81 -15.24 -8.73
CA ILE A 164 -0.58 -14.79 -10.12
C ILE A 164 0.59 -13.80 -10.17
N LYS A 165 0.57 -12.79 -9.29
CA LYS A 165 1.64 -11.78 -9.19
C LYS A 165 3.00 -12.39 -8.84
N ILE A 166 3.05 -13.24 -7.82
CA ILE A 166 4.30 -13.81 -7.33
C ILE A 166 4.94 -14.69 -8.41
N VAL A 167 4.15 -15.59 -9.02
CA VAL A 167 4.62 -16.49 -10.07
C VAL A 167 5.11 -15.67 -11.28
N ALA A 168 4.37 -14.64 -11.67
CA ALA A 168 4.75 -13.80 -12.80
C ALA A 168 6.06 -13.05 -12.58
N VAL A 169 6.28 -12.46 -11.41
CA VAL A 169 7.55 -11.76 -11.14
C VAL A 169 8.71 -12.73 -11.05
N ILE A 170 8.54 -13.91 -10.44
CA ILE A 170 9.57 -14.95 -10.44
C ILE A 170 9.89 -15.40 -11.88
N ALA A 171 8.87 -15.66 -12.69
CA ALA A 171 9.04 -16.03 -14.09
C ALA A 171 9.76 -14.94 -14.88
N MET A 172 9.43 -13.66 -14.64
CA MET A 172 10.12 -12.54 -15.26
C MET A 172 11.59 -12.46 -14.84
N VAL A 173 11.88 -12.58 -13.54
CA VAL A 173 13.25 -12.57 -13.01
C VAL A 173 14.06 -13.68 -13.67
N LEU A 174 13.53 -14.91 -13.68
CA LEU A 174 14.21 -16.05 -14.31
C LEU A 174 14.35 -15.88 -15.83
N GLY A 175 13.30 -15.41 -16.51
CA GLY A 175 13.32 -15.17 -17.95
C GLY A 175 14.33 -14.09 -18.34
N GLY A 176 14.40 -12.98 -17.61
CA GLY A 176 15.39 -11.94 -17.82
C GLY A 176 16.81 -12.43 -17.55
N LEU A 177 17.04 -13.27 -16.54
CA LEU A 177 18.32 -13.93 -16.32
C LEU A 177 18.72 -14.85 -17.48
N VAL A 178 17.77 -15.60 -18.05
CA VAL A 178 18.01 -16.43 -19.23
C VAL A 178 18.39 -15.55 -20.43
N VAL A 179 17.69 -14.44 -20.66
CA VAL A 179 18.02 -13.47 -21.72
C VAL A 179 19.42 -12.88 -21.53
N LEU A 180 19.78 -12.54 -20.28
CA LEU A 180 21.12 -12.05 -19.92
C LEU A 180 22.22 -13.09 -20.19
N VAL A 181 21.99 -14.35 -19.82
CA VAL A 181 22.98 -15.44 -20.01
C VAL A 181 23.13 -15.83 -21.48
N MET A 182 22.02 -15.87 -22.23
CA MET A 182 22.05 -16.22 -23.65
C MET A 182 22.54 -15.07 -24.54
N GLY A 183 22.61 -13.83 -24.02
CA GLY A 183 23.08 -12.66 -24.76
C GLY A 183 22.21 -12.33 -25.98
N VAL A 184 20.93 -12.71 -25.96
CA VAL A 184 20.02 -12.48 -27.08
C VAL A 184 19.81 -10.98 -27.24
N SER A 185 20.29 -10.42 -28.34
CA SER A 185 20.14 -9.00 -28.65
C SER A 185 18.66 -8.63 -28.65
N THR A 186 18.30 -7.61 -27.88
CA THR A 186 16.92 -7.08 -27.89
C THR A 186 16.67 -6.33 -29.20
N VAL A 187 15.40 -6.06 -29.54
CA VAL A 187 15.04 -5.29 -30.74
C VAL A 187 15.62 -3.87 -30.69
N SER A 188 15.98 -3.37 -29.50
CA SER A 188 16.66 -2.08 -29.32
C SER A 188 18.14 -2.07 -29.75
N GLY A 189 18.70 -3.22 -30.14
CA GLY A 189 20.11 -3.35 -30.53
C GLY A 189 21.11 -3.32 -29.36
N VAL A 190 20.64 -3.12 -28.13
CA VAL A 190 21.46 -3.22 -26.92
C VAL A 190 21.49 -4.68 -26.44
N THR A 191 22.71 -5.17 -26.21
CA THR A 191 22.95 -6.49 -25.63
C THR A 191 22.56 -6.47 -24.15
N PRO A 192 21.69 -7.39 -23.69
CA PRO A 192 21.39 -7.55 -22.28
C PRO A 192 22.66 -7.76 -21.45
N SER A 193 22.88 -6.93 -20.43
CA SER A 193 24.00 -7.07 -19.51
C SER A 193 23.77 -6.27 -18.23
N PHE A 194 24.25 -6.77 -17.09
CA PHE A 194 24.32 -5.96 -15.86
C PHE A 194 25.23 -4.73 -16.02
N MET A 195 26.12 -4.73 -17.02
CA MET A 195 26.90 -3.53 -17.38
C MET A 195 26.00 -2.38 -17.83
N ASN A 196 24.78 -2.65 -18.34
CA ASN A 196 23.85 -1.60 -18.75
C ASN A 196 23.47 -0.67 -17.59
N TRP A 197 23.61 -1.10 -16.33
CA TRP A 197 23.46 -0.23 -15.17
C TRP A 197 24.53 0.86 -15.09
N PHE A 198 25.68 0.66 -15.72
CA PHE A 198 26.84 1.54 -15.63
C PHE A 198 27.25 2.13 -16.99
N THR A 199 26.80 1.55 -18.10
CA THR A 199 27.21 1.94 -19.46
C THR A 199 26.12 2.65 -20.26
N VAL A 200 24.85 2.57 -19.85
CA VAL A 200 23.74 3.26 -20.52
C VAL A 200 23.53 4.65 -19.90
N GLY A 201 23.55 5.69 -20.73
CA GLY A 201 23.48 7.08 -20.28
C GLY A 201 24.76 7.47 -19.51
N ASP A 202 24.60 8.27 -18.46
CA ASP A 202 25.72 8.73 -17.61
C ASP A 202 26.05 7.76 -16.45
N GLY A 203 25.70 6.47 -16.61
CA GLY A 203 26.02 5.40 -15.68
C GLY A 203 24.98 5.12 -14.60
N PHE A 204 25.41 4.67 -13.42
CA PHE A 204 24.49 4.18 -12.37
C PHE A 204 23.62 5.27 -11.76
N LEU A 205 24.15 6.48 -11.69
CA LEU A 205 23.51 7.65 -11.09
C LEU A 205 23.40 8.76 -12.14
N PRO A 206 22.69 8.52 -13.26
CA PRO A 206 22.77 9.36 -14.45
C PRO A 206 22.23 10.77 -14.19
N ASN A 207 21.22 10.88 -13.32
CA ASN A 207 20.59 12.14 -12.97
C ASN A 207 21.11 12.74 -11.66
N GLY A 208 22.22 12.24 -11.12
CA GLY A 208 22.76 12.73 -9.84
C GLY A 208 21.93 12.31 -8.61
N LEU A 209 22.34 12.78 -7.44
CA LEU A 209 21.53 12.67 -6.22
C LEU A 209 20.28 13.55 -6.32
N MET A 210 20.47 14.76 -6.85
CA MET A 210 19.44 15.74 -7.15
C MET A 210 20.01 16.71 -8.18
N SER A 211 19.35 16.84 -9.33
CA SER A 211 19.75 17.75 -10.41
C SER A 211 18.51 18.39 -11.06
N ARG A 212 18.73 19.29 -12.02
CA ARG A 212 17.66 19.88 -12.82
C ARG A 212 17.79 19.42 -14.27
N THR A 213 16.66 19.03 -14.86
CA THR A 213 16.55 18.81 -16.30
C THR A 213 16.64 20.13 -17.06
N GLU A 214 16.84 20.07 -18.37
CA GLU A 214 16.85 21.24 -19.25
C GLU A 214 15.55 22.06 -19.15
N ASP A 215 14.42 21.36 -18.96
CA ASP A 215 13.09 21.96 -18.75
C ASP A 215 12.90 22.56 -17.34
N GLY A 216 13.95 22.56 -16.50
CA GLY A 216 13.95 23.15 -15.16
C GLY A 216 13.30 22.29 -14.08
N GLN A 217 12.89 21.06 -14.39
CA GLN A 217 12.28 20.12 -13.44
C GLN A 217 13.35 19.43 -12.59
N TRP A 218 13.03 19.13 -11.34
CA TRP A 218 13.95 18.40 -10.46
C TRP A 218 13.94 16.90 -10.75
N THR A 219 15.12 16.30 -10.83
CA THR A 219 15.32 14.86 -11.10
C THR A 219 16.44 14.30 -10.22
N GLY A 220 16.68 12.99 -10.27
CA GLY A 220 17.72 12.29 -9.52
C GLY A 220 17.18 11.31 -8.47
N LEU A 221 18.11 10.63 -7.79
CA LEU A 221 17.82 9.59 -6.79
C LEU A 221 16.82 10.06 -5.72
N LEU A 222 17.01 11.28 -5.20
CA LEU A 222 16.15 11.81 -4.15
C LEU A 222 14.73 12.08 -4.64
N MET A 223 14.55 12.51 -5.89
CA MET A 223 13.22 12.73 -6.44
C MET A 223 12.47 11.40 -6.65
N ALA A 224 13.18 10.34 -7.07
CA ALA A 224 12.59 9.02 -7.19
C ALA A 224 12.12 8.43 -5.85
N LEU A 225 12.72 8.80 -4.71
CA LEU A 225 12.25 8.36 -3.38
C LEU A 225 10.77 8.69 -3.18
N VAL A 226 10.31 9.86 -3.65
CA VAL A 226 8.92 10.30 -3.49
C VAL A 226 7.95 9.32 -4.18
N VAL A 227 8.24 8.95 -5.43
CA VAL A 227 7.43 8.00 -6.20
C VAL A 227 7.52 6.59 -5.62
N VAL A 228 8.73 6.16 -5.24
CA VAL A 228 8.99 4.87 -4.60
C VAL A 228 8.18 4.69 -3.31
N MET A 229 8.00 5.76 -2.51
CA MET A 229 7.19 5.68 -1.30
C MET A 229 5.74 5.29 -1.60
N PHE A 230 5.15 5.75 -2.71
CA PHE A 230 3.82 5.32 -3.12
C PHE A 230 3.76 3.81 -3.36
N SER A 231 4.78 3.23 -3.98
CA SER A 231 4.84 1.79 -4.25
C SER A 231 4.80 0.93 -2.97
N PHE A 232 5.17 1.50 -1.82
CA PHE A 232 5.12 0.81 -0.53
C PHE A 232 3.82 1.04 0.27
N GLY A 233 2.85 1.76 -0.27
CA GLY A 233 1.48 1.77 0.27
C GLY A 233 0.88 0.36 0.28
N GLY A 234 -0.05 0.09 1.21
CA GLY A 234 -0.66 -1.24 1.31
C GLY A 234 0.02 -2.16 2.33
N THR A 235 1.26 -1.88 2.70
CA THR A 235 2.05 -2.75 3.57
C THR A 235 1.56 -2.75 5.02
N GLU A 236 0.97 -1.63 5.43
CA GLU A 236 0.31 -1.45 6.72
C GLU A 236 -1.04 -2.18 6.85
N LEU A 237 -1.58 -2.74 5.77
CA LEU A 237 -2.83 -3.52 5.80
C LEU A 237 -2.75 -4.73 6.74
N ILE A 238 -1.52 -5.23 6.98
CA ILE A 238 -1.23 -6.26 7.99
C ILE A 238 -1.83 -5.88 9.34
N GLY A 239 -1.71 -4.61 9.76
CA GLY A 239 -2.28 -4.13 11.02
C GLY A 239 -3.80 -4.31 11.05
N ILE A 240 -4.51 -3.92 10.00
CA ILE A 240 -5.99 -4.06 9.94
C ILE A 240 -6.39 -5.54 10.01
N THR A 241 -5.67 -6.41 9.30
CA THR A 241 -5.95 -7.85 9.32
C THR A 241 -5.58 -8.53 10.64
N ALA A 242 -4.76 -7.91 11.48
CA ALA A 242 -4.38 -8.46 12.79
C ALA A 242 -5.58 -8.72 13.70
N GLY A 243 -6.60 -7.85 13.66
CA GLY A 243 -7.84 -8.02 14.42
C GLY A 243 -8.70 -9.21 13.97
N GLU A 244 -8.47 -9.71 12.75
CA GLU A 244 -9.21 -10.84 12.16
C GLU A 244 -8.36 -12.12 12.04
N THR A 245 -7.14 -12.09 12.57
CA THR A 245 -6.18 -13.19 12.55
C THR A 245 -6.42 -14.17 13.71
N GLU A 246 -6.37 -15.48 13.42
CA GLU A 246 -6.50 -16.53 14.46
C GLU A 246 -5.34 -16.52 15.47
N ASN A 247 -4.10 -16.34 14.98
CA ASN A 247 -2.87 -16.35 15.79
C ASN A 247 -1.99 -15.10 15.55
N PRO A 248 -2.37 -13.92 16.07
CA PRO A 248 -1.65 -12.67 15.79
C PRO A 248 -0.17 -12.69 16.23
N ARG A 249 0.13 -13.34 17.37
CA ARG A 249 1.49 -13.43 17.94
C ARG A 249 2.50 -14.17 17.05
N THR A 250 2.05 -14.97 16.08
CA THR A 250 2.94 -15.71 15.17
C THR A 250 2.81 -15.24 13.73
N THR A 251 1.58 -15.03 13.26
CA THR A 251 1.30 -14.64 11.86
C THR A 251 1.80 -13.23 11.55
N ILE A 252 1.58 -12.25 12.44
CA ILE A 252 1.96 -10.85 12.19
C ILE A 252 3.48 -10.68 12.15
N PRO A 253 4.28 -11.25 13.08
CA PRO A 253 5.74 -11.23 12.98
C PRO A 253 6.29 -11.81 11.68
N LYS A 254 5.75 -12.96 11.25
CA LYS A 254 6.18 -13.62 10.01
C LYS A 254 5.88 -12.74 8.80
N ALA A 255 4.64 -12.28 8.67
CA ALA A 255 4.21 -11.41 7.56
C ALA A 255 5.02 -10.10 7.50
N THR A 256 5.40 -9.54 8.66
CA THR A 256 6.24 -8.35 8.74
C THR A 256 7.66 -8.61 8.26
N ASN A 257 8.28 -9.71 8.69
CA ASN A 257 9.65 -10.05 8.28
C ASN A 257 9.72 -10.39 6.77
N ASP A 258 8.66 -10.99 6.22
CA ASP A 258 8.57 -11.33 4.79
C ASP A 258 8.56 -10.07 3.89
N ILE A 259 8.29 -8.87 4.43
CA ILE A 259 8.39 -7.60 3.70
C ILE A 259 9.79 -7.38 3.12
N ILE A 260 10.85 -7.78 3.82
CA ILE A 260 12.23 -7.61 3.35
C ILE A 260 12.44 -8.40 2.06
N TRP A 261 12.04 -9.68 2.06
CA TRP A 261 12.11 -10.51 0.86
C TRP A 261 11.29 -9.93 -0.28
N ARG A 262 10.13 -9.34 0.03
CA ARG A 262 9.31 -8.66 -0.96
C ARG A 262 10.05 -7.48 -1.61
N ILE A 263 10.73 -6.65 -0.81
CA ILE A 263 11.53 -5.51 -1.30
C ILE A 263 12.69 -6.01 -2.17
N LEU A 264 13.43 -7.02 -1.70
CA LEU A 264 14.60 -7.54 -2.42
C LEU A 264 14.22 -8.19 -3.76
N VAL A 265 13.16 -9.00 -3.79
CA VAL A 265 12.80 -9.78 -4.98
C VAL A 265 11.95 -8.96 -5.96
N PHE A 266 10.83 -8.38 -5.51
CA PHE A 266 9.86 -7.75 -6.42
C PHE A 266 10.24 -6.34 -6.84
N TYR A 267 11.00 -5.62 -6.02
CA TYR A 267 11.41 -4.26 -6.34
C TYR A 267 12.83 -4.26 -6.88
N ILE A 268 13.81 -4.66 -6.08
CA ILE A 268 15.23 -4.55 -6.46
C ILE A 268 15.60 -5.59 -7.53
N GLY A 269 15.31 -6.87 -7.31
CA GLY A 269 15.65 -7.95 -8.23
C GLY A 269 14.95 -7.81 -9.57
N ALA A 270 13.63 -7.62 -9.55
CA ALA A 270 12.82 -7.39 -10.74
C ALA A 270 13.32 -6.18 -11.55
N LEU A 271 13.33 -4.97 -10.97
CA LEU A 271 13.73 -3.75 -11.69
C LEU A 271 15.20 -3.79 -12.13
N GLY A 272 16.07 -4.40 -11.33
CA GLY A 272 17.47 -4.57 -11.67
C GLY A 272 17.63 -5.40 -12.94
N ILE A 273 16.90 -6.50 -13.05
CA ILE A 273 16.90 -7.33 -14.27
C ILE A 273 16.30 -6.57 -15.44
N ILE A 274 15.19 -5.84 -15.22
CA ILE A 274 14.57 -5.00 -16.24
C ILE A 274 15.60 -4.05 -16.88
N MET A 275 16.31 -3.28 -16.06
CA MET A 275 17.30 -2.30 -16.54
C MET A 275 18.61 -2.93 -17.04
N ALA A 276 18.87 -4.20 -16.70
CA ALA A 276 19.98 -4.95 -17.27
C ALA A 276 19.64 -5.44 -18.69
N VAL A 277 18.37 -5.78 -18.95
CA VAL A 277 17.92 -6.29 -20.25
C VAL A 277 17.59 -5.15 -21.22
N VAL A 278 16.85 -4.13 -20.75
CA VAL A 278 16.39 -3.01 -21.57
C VAL A 278 17.01 -1.71 -21.06
N PRO A 279 17.57 -0.87 -21.95
CA PRO A 279 18.07 0.44 -21.58
C PRO A 279 17.01 1.25 -20.83
N TRP A 280 17.37 1.73 -19.64
CA TRP A 280 16.43 2.45 -18.77
C TRP A 280 15.85 3.72 -19.45
N ASN A 281 16.63 4.33 -20.36
CA ASN A 281 16.27 5.53 -21.11
C ASN A 281 15.33 5.26 -22.31
N THR A 282 14.99 4.01 -22.60
CA THR A 282 13.99 3.65 -23.63
C THR A 282 12.60 3.37 -23.05
N ILE A 283 12.44 3.46 -21.73
CA ILE A 283 11.15 3.25 -21.07
C ILE A 283 10.28 4.49 -21.30
N ASP A 284 9.16 4.32 -22.00
CA ASP A 284 8.36 5.43 -22.54
C ASP A 284 7.31 5.98 -21.56
N GLY A 285 6.97 5.22 -20.51
CA GLY A 285 5.95 5.57 -19.53
C GLY A 285 4.50 5.38 -20.00
N GLU A 286 4.29 4.91 -21.23
CA GLU A 286 2.95 4.65 -21.76
C GLU A 286 2.42 3.29 -21.31
N SER A 287 3.31 2.30 -21.22
CA SER A 287 3.02 0.96 -20.75
C SER A 287 3.79 0.61 -19.48
N SER A 288 3.45 -0.51 -18.86
CA SER A 288 4.25 -1.04 -17.75
C SER A 288 5.67 -1.36 -18.25
N PRO A 289 6.74 -0.94 -17.55
CA PRO A 289 8.11 -1.34 -17.91
C PRO A 289 8.27 -2.85 -18.00
N PHE A 290 7.51 -3.60 -17.20
CA PHE A 290 7.49 -5.06 -17.19
C PHE A 290 6.93 -5.64 -18.50
N VAL A 291 5.93 -4.98 -19.09
CA VAL A 291 5.31 -5.38 -20.36
C VAL A 291 6.21 -4.96 -21.53
N GLN A 292 6.71 -3.72 -21.50
CA GLN A 292 7.52 -3.12 -22.55
C GLN A 292 8.78 -3.94 -22.88
N ILE A 293 9.35 -4.63 -21.89
CA ILE A 293 10.53 -5.48 -22.11
C ILE A 293 10.22 -6.66 -23.02
N PHE A 294 9.12 -7.38 -22.78
CA PHE A 294 8.82 -8.56 -23.58
C PHE A 294 8.38 -8.17 -24.99
N ASP A 295 7.71 -7.03 -25.14
CA ASP A 295 7.44 -6.47 -26.46
C ASP A 295 8.72 -6.07 -27.19
N SER A 296 9.67 -5.43 -26.50
CA SER A 296 10.96 -5.05 -27.10
C SER A 296 11.92 -6.22 -27.35
N VAL A 297 11.63 -7.42 -26.84
CA VAL A 297 12.35 -8.67 -27.17
C VAL A 297 11.56 -9.51 -28.19
N GLY A 298 10.38 -9.04 -28.65
CA GLY A 298 9.57 -9.70 -29.67
C GLY A 298 8.73 -10.88 -29.15
N VAL A 299 8.59 -11.04 -27.83
CA VAL A 299 7.81 -12.10 -27.19
C VAL A 299 6.43 -11.56 -26.79
N HIS A 300 5.63 -11.16 -27.77
CA HIS A 300 4.31 -10.53 -27.55
C HIS A 300 3.34 -11.36 -26.70
N ALA A 301 3.44 -12.69 -26.76
CA ALA A 301 2.65 -13.57 -25.89
C ALA A 301 2.99 -13.37 -24.40
N ALA A 302 4.28 -13.21 -24.07
CA ALA A 302 4.73 -12.95 -22.71
C ALA A 302 4.34 -11.54 -22.24
N ALA A 303 4.45 -10.54 -23.14
CA ALA A 303 3.98 -9.18 -22.88
C ALA A 303 2.47 -9.16 -22.55
N GLY A 304 1.65 -9.87 -23.33
CA GLY A 304 0.23 -10.05 -23.05
C GLY A 304 -0.04 -10.74 -21.70
N ILE A 305 0.70 -11.78 -21.34
CA ILE A 305 0.55 -12.44 -20.03
C ILE A 305 0.91 -11.47 -18.89
N LEU A 306 1.99 -10.71 -19.02
CA LEU A 306 2.38 -9.74 -17.99
C LEU A 306 1.41 -8.57 -17.90
N ASN A 307 0.81 -8.15 -19.01
CA ASN A 307 -0.23 -7.15 -19.00
C ASN A 307 -1.47 -7.65 -18.21
N PHE A 308 -1.81 -8.95 -18.35
CA PHE A 308 -2.83 -9.60 -17.53
C PHE A 308 -2.46 -9.64 -16.05
N VAL A 309 -1.20 -9.95 -15.73
CA VAL A 309 -0.70 -9.91 -14.35
C VAL A 309 -0.84 -8.50 -13.78
N CYS A 310 -0.45 -7.46 -14.52
CA CYS A 310 -0.59 -6.07 -14.10
C CYS A 310 -2.05 -5.70 -13.82
N LEU A 311 -2.97 -6.11 -14.70
CA LEU A 311 -4.40 -5.91 -14.51
C LEU A 311 -4.91 -6.60 -13.21
N THR A 312 -4.47 -7.84 -12.94
CA THR A 312 -4.82 -8.53 -11.69
C THR A 312 -4.20 -7.87 -10.45
N ALA A 313 -3.01 -7.28 -10.58
CA ALA A 313 -2.37 -6.53 -9.52
C ALA A 313 -3.21 -5.30 -9.12
N VAL A 314 -3.67 -4.56 -10.13
CA VAL A 314 -4.52 -3.37 -9.94
C VAL A 314 -5.85 -3.72 -9.28
N MET A 315 -6.50 -4.79 -9.76
CA MET A 315 -7.75 -5.29 -9.17
C MET A 315 -7.59 -5.70 -7.71
N SER A 316 -6.46 -6.34 -7.37
CA SER A 316 -6.15 -6.78 -6.00
C SER A 316 -5.92 -5.61 -5.05
N VAL A 317 -5.22 -4.56 -5.47
CA VAL A 317 -5.06 -3.36 -4.64
C VAL A 317 -6.40 -2.67 -4.41
N TYR A 318 -7.23 -2.52 -5.46
CA TYR A 318 -8.55 -1.92 -5.28
C TYR A 318 -9.46 -2.76 -4.35
N ASN A 319 -9.46 -4.08 -4.53
CA ASN A 319 -10.21 -5.00 -3.66
C ASN A 319 -9.76 -4.88 -2.20
N SER A 320 -8.45 -4.90 -1.95
CA SER A 320 -7.86 -4.71 -0.62
C SER A 320 -8.16 -3.33 -0.03
N GLY A 321 -8.19 -2.28 -0.85
CA GLY A 321 -8.50 -0.93 -0.40
C GLY A 321 -9.96 -0.75 -0.01
N LEU A 322 -10.89 -1.30 -0.79
CA LEU A 322 -12.32 -1.28 -0.45
C LEU A 322 -12.61 -2.08 0.82
N TYR A 323 -11.90 -3.21 0.99
CA TYR A 323 -11.89 -3.96 2.23
C TYR A 323 -11.42 -3.09 3.41
N ALA A 324 -10.22 -2.49 3.33
CA ALA A 324 -9.65 -1.65 4.39
C ALA A 324 -10.59 -0.49 4.77
N ASN A 325 -11.10 0.23 3.76
CA ASN A 325 -11.98 1.38 3.93
C ASN A 325 -13.26 1.05 4.68
N SER A 326 -13.92 -0.04 4.29
CA SER A 326 -15.16 -0.46 4.93
C SER A 326 -14.97 -0.83 6.42
N ARG A 327 -13.83 -1.44 6.78
CA ARG A 327 -13.48 -1.74 8.19
C ARG A 327 -13.06 -0.48 8.95
N MET A 328 -12.38 0.45 8.29
CA MET A 328 -12.00 1.73 8.90
C MET A 328 -13.23 2.56 9.27
N LEU A 329 -14.20 2.70 8.34
CA LEU A 329 -15.46 3.39 8.62
C LEU A 329 -16.26 2.69 9.73
N TYR A 330 -16.28 1.36 9.74
CA TYR A 330 -16.90 0.60 10.82
C TYR A 330 -16.23 0.88 12.17
N SER A 331 -14.89 0.88 12.23
CA SER A 331 -14.13 1.17 13.46
C SER A 331 -14.36 2.60 13.94
N LEU A 332 -14.33 3.59 13.03
CA LEU A 332 -14.65 4.98 13.35
C LEU A 332 -16.06 5.12 13.92
N ALA A 333 -17.05 4.46 13.33
CA ALA A 333 -18.43 4.51 13.82
C ALA A 333 -18.57 3.88 15.22
N LYS A 334 -17.85 2.77 15.50
CA LYS A 334 -17.82 2.15 16.83
C LYS A 334 -17.12 3.01 17.88
N GLN A 335 -16.19 3.88 17.47
CA GLN A 335 -15.52 4.85 18.32
C GLN A 335 -16.33 6.16 18.49
N GLY A 336 -17.50 6.29 17.88
CA GLY A 336 -18.30 7.53 17.88
C GLY A 336 -17.76 8.62 16.94
N ASN A 337 -16.77 8.29 16.12
CA ASN A 337 -16.05 9.19 15.21
C ASN A 337 -16.62 9.22 13.78
N ALA A 338 -17.69 8.48 13.52
CA ALA A 338 -18.43 8.46 12.26
C ALA A 338 -19.93 8.16 12.47
N PRO A 339 -20.82 8.47 11.50
CA PRO A 339 -22.25 8.19 11.60
C PRO A 339 -22.57 6.74 12.00
N SER A 340 -23.57 6.57 12.88
CA SER A 340 -23.91 5.26 13.48
C SER A 340 -24.32 4.19 12.47
N TYR A 341 -24.85 4.57 11.30
CA TYR A 341 -25.21 3.64 10.24
C TYR A 341 -24.00 2.89 9.66
N LEU A 342 -22.80 3.47 9.69
CA LEU A 342 -21.55 2.84 9.25
C LEU A 342 -21.06 1.75 10.22
N GLY A 343 -21.59 1.74 11.44
CA GLY A 343 -21.28 0.73 12.47
C GLY A 343 -22.14 -0.54 12.42
N LYS A 344 -22.97 -0.71 11.38
CA LYS A 344 -23.82 -1.89 11.18
C LYS A 344 -23.14 -2.92 10.27
N LEU A 345 -23.31 -4.21 10.61
CA LEU A 345 -22.84 -5.35 9.81
C LEU A 345 -24.05 -6.12 9.23
N ASN A 346 -23.86 -6.77 8.08
CA ASN A 346 -24.82 -7.75 7.58
C ASN A 346 -24.64 -9.12 8.26
N ALA A 347 -25.48 -10.11 7.92
CA ALA A 347 -25.41 -11.48 8.46
C ALA A 347 -24.06 -12.18 8.21
N HIS A 348 -23.33 -11.76 7.18
CA HIS A 348 -22.01 -12.28 6.81
C HIS A 348 -20.85 -11.55 7.51
N GLY A 349 -21.14 -10.59 8.39
CA GLY A 349 -20.12 -9.80 9.11
C GLY A 349 -19.46 -8.70 8.26
N VAL A 350 -20.12 -8.25 7.19
CA VAL A 350 -19.60 -7.21 6.27
C VAL A 350 -20.24 -5.85 6.59
N PRO A 351 -19.46 -4.76 6.73
CA PRO A 351 -19.97 -3.39 6.85
C PRO A 351 -20.42 -2.85 5.48
N VAL A 352 -21.60 -3.28 5.01
CA VAL A 352 -22.14 -2.96 3.68
C VAL A 352 -22.21 -1.46 3.43
N ALA A 353 -22.67 -0.67 4.41
CA ALA A 353 -22.71 0.78 4.29
C ALA A 353 -21.31 1.39 4.05
N GLY A 354 -20.28 0.87 4.74
CA GLY A 354 -18.90 1.30 4.53
C GLY A 354 -18.37 0.95 3.14
N VAL A 355 -18.74 -0.22 2.61
CA VAL A 355 -18.40 -0.63 1.23
C VAL A 355 -19.04 0.32 0.22
N LEU A 356 -20.35 0.54 0.31
CA LEU A 356 -21.09 1.37 -0.65
C LEU A 356 -20.67 2.84 -0.58
N THR A 357 -20.53 3.42 0.62
CA THR A 357 -20.05 4.81 0.77
C THR A 357 -18.68 4.98 0.15
N SER A 358 -17.77 4.01 0.35
CA SER A 358 -16.43 4.08 -0.23
C SER A 358 -16.47 3.91 -1.75
N ALA A 359 -17.24 2.96 -2.28
CA ALA A 359 -17.39 2.73 -3.71
C ALA A 359 -17.98 3.93 -4.46
N VAL A 360 -19.01 4.58 -3.90
CA VAL A 360 -19.64 5.78 -4.47
C VAL A 360 -18.64 6.93 -4.55
N ILE A 361 -17.83 7.14 -3.52
CA ILE A 361 -16.82 8.20 -3.53
C ILE A 361 -15.68 7.84 -4.49
N THR A 362 -15.24 6.58 -4.52
CA THR A 362 -14.29 6.09 -5.52
C THR A 362 -14.81 6.22 -6.95
N ALA A 363 -16.12 6.22 -7.20
CA ALA A 363 -16.69 6.46 -8.52
C ALA A 363 -16.35 7.84 -9.10
N LEU A 364 -15.96 8.81 -8.27
CA LEU A 364 -15.38 10.07 -8.74
C LEU A 364 -14.11 9.85 -9.58
N ALA A 365 -13.37 8.76 -9.37
CA ALA A 365 -12.25 8.37 -10.23
C ALA A 365 -12.68 8.22 -11.69
N VAL A 366 -13.87 7.65 -11.94
CA VAL A 366 -14.40 7.49 -13.31
C VAL A 366 -14.57 8.86 -13.97
N VAL A 367 -15.09 9.84 -13.22
CA VAL A 367 -15.26 11.21 -13.69
C VAL A 367 -13.90 11.85 -13.98
N VAL A 368 -12.93 11.70 -13.08
CA VAL A 368 -11.57 12.22 -13.26
C VAL A 368 -10.89 11.59 -14.48
N VAL A 369 -11.01 10.27 -14.67
CA VAL A 369 -10.45 9.55 -15.83
C VAL A 369 -11.13 9.97 -17.14
N PHE A 370 -12.43 10.23 -17.10
CA PHE A 370 -13.19 10.68 -18.25
C PHE A 370 -12.83 12.11 -18.67
N LEU A 371 -12.70 13.03 -17.71
CA LEU A 371 -12.46 14.45 -17.98
C LEU A 371 -10.97 14.80 -18.13
N TRP A 372 -10.10 14.18 -17.32
CA TRP A 372 -8.68 14.51 -17.20
C TRP A 372 -7.78 13.26 -17.12
N PRO A 373 -7.75 12.42 -18.16
CA PRO A 373 -6.97 11.17 -18.16
C PRO A 373 -5.47 11.41 -17.90
N ALA A 374 -4.90 12.48 -18.44
CA ALA A 374 -3.49 12.84 -18.22
C ALA A 374 -3.18 13.30 -16.78
N PHE A 375 -4.17 13.87 -16.09
CA PHE A 375 -4.03 14.31 -14.69
C PHE A 375 -4.21 13.14 -13.72
N ALA A 376 -5.09 12.19 -14.07
CA ALA A 376 -5.62 11.20 -13.15
C ALA A 376 -4.52 10.45 -12.38
N PHE A 377 -3.58 9.80 -13.05
CA PHE A 377 -2.60 8.95 -12.37
C PHE A 377 -1.65 9.75 -11.46
N ASN A 378 -0.86 10.68 -12.02
CA ASN A 378 0.21 11.37 -11.28
C ASN A 378 -0.30 12.20 -10.10
N TYR A 379 -1.42 12.92 -10.26
CA TYR A 379 -1.95 13.75 -9.18
C TYR A 379 -2.71 12.96 -8.13
N LEU A 380 -3.47 11.92 -8.50
CA LEU A 380 -4.08 11.05 -7.51
C LEU A 380 -3.00 10.31 -6.72
N MET A 381 -1.95 9.86 -7.40
CA MET A 381 -0.78 9.23 -6.78
C MET A 381 -0.08 10.20 -5.82
N SER A 382 0.12 11.46 -6.19
CA SER A 382 0.79 12.43 -5.33
C SER A 382 -0.02 12.73 -4.06
N ILE A 383 -1.33 12.89 -4.17
CA ILE A 383 -2.23 13.11 -3.01
C ILE A 383 -2.32 11.83 -2.15
N ALA A 384 -2.35 10.64 -2.77
CA ALA A 384 -2.28 9.38 -2.03
C ALA A 384 -0.96 9.27 -1.25
N THR A 385 0.15 9.69 -1.85
CA THR A 385 1.48 9.65 -1.22
C THR A 385 1.54 10.50 0.04
N ILE A 386 1.09 11.76 0.00
CA ILE A 386 1.09 12.62 1.20
C ILE A 386 0.17 12.05 2.29
N ALA A 387 -0.99 11.50 1.92
CA ALA A 387 -1.90 10.87 2.87
C ALA A 387 -1.27 9.61 3.51
N GLY A 388 -0.49 8.85 2.74
CA GLY A 388 0.31 7.72 3.23
C GLY A 388 1.39 8.16 4.22
N VAL A 389 2.13 9.22 3.89
CA VAL A 389 3.14 9.81 4.78
C VAL A 389 2.53 10.28 6.11
N ILE A 390 1.34 10.88 6.08
CA ILE A 390 0.59 11.26 7.29
C ILE A 390 0.27 10.00 8.12
N ASN A 391 -0.24 8.93 7.50
CA ASN A 391 -0.53 7.68 8.21
C ASN A 391 0.71 7.09 8.87
N TRP A 392 1.82 7.00 8.14
CA TRP A 392 3.08 6.46 8.68
C TRP A 392 3.66 7.32 9.78
N THR A 393 3.54 8.64 9.67
CA THR A 393 3.91 9.59 10.74
C THR A 393 3.10 9.32 12.01
N ILE A 394 1.78 9.17 11.88
CA ILE A 394 0.91 8.85 13.01
C ILE A 394 1.25 7.49 13.62
N ILE A 395 1.58 6.48 12.81
CA ILE A 395 2.00 5.15 13.30
C ILE A 395 3.26 5.28 14.17
N MET A 396 4.30 5.98 13.71
CA MET A 396 5.54 6.14 14.48
C MET A 396 5.32 6.92 15.78
N ILE A 397 4.50 7.98 15.74
CA ILE A 397 4.18 8.74 16.96
C ILE A 397 3.36 7.89 17.93
N THR A 398 2.39 7.13 17.42
CA THR A 398 1.56 6.23 18.23
C THR A 398 2.40 5.14 18.88
N GLU A 399 3.40 4.58 18.20
CA GLU A 399 4.30 3.58 18.78
C GLU A 399 5.13 4.15 19.93
N MET A 400 5.66 5.38 19.78
CA MET A 400 6.37 6.06 20.86
C MET A 400 5.48 6.27 22.09
N HIS A 401 4.21 6.60 21.87
CA HIS A 401 3.21 6.73 22.93
C HIS A 401 2.84 5.37 23.55
N PHE A 402 2.67 4.32 22.74
CA PHE A 402 2.41 2.96 23.18
C PHE A 402 3.49 2.48 24.15
N ARG A 403 4.78 2.66 23.81
CA ARG A 403 5.89 2.27 24.69
C ARG A 403 5.89 3.05 26.01
N LYS A 404 5.52 4.34 25.99
CA LYS A 404 5.37 5.13 27.22
C LYS A 404 4.24 4.59 28.11
N VAL A 405 3.11 4.24 27.52
CA VAL A 405 1.96 3.64 28.23
C VAL A 405 2.33 2.28 28.82
N VAL A 406 3.01 1.42 28.06
CA VAL A 406 3.51 0.12 28.54
C VAL A 406 4.50 0.30 29.69
N ALA A 407 5.49 1.20 29.55
CA ALA A 407 6.47 1.47 30.59
C ALA A 407 5.86 2.07 31.88
N ALA A 408 4.70 2.74 31.77
CA ALA A 408 3.99 3.32 32.90
C ALA A 408 3.20 2.29 33.75
N GLY A 409 2.95 1.08 33.23
CA GLY A 409 2.11 0.08 33.88
C GLY A 409 0.75 -0.17 33.22
N ASP A 410 0.41 0.63 32.20
CA ASP A 410 -0.91 0.61 31.56
C ASP A 410 -0.91 -0.18 30.23
N GLY A 411 0.05 -1.11 30.09
CA GLY A 411 0.17 -1.98 28.93
C GLY A 411 -1.05 -2.91 28.74
N PRO A 412 -1.34 -3.33 27.50
CA PRO A 412 -2.45 -4.26 27.23
C PRO A 412 -2.13 -5.68 27.74
N ASN A 413 -3.17 -6.44 28.06
CA ASN A 413 -3.10 -7.89 28.32
C ASN A 413 -2.02 -8.26 29.36
N ASP A 414 -1.09 -9.15 28.97
CA ASP A 414 -0.03 -9.70 29.83
C ASP A 414 1.01 -8.66 30.29
N LEU A 415 0.94 -7.43 29.75
CA LEU A 415 1.81 -6.31 30.11
C LEU A 415 1.22 -5.42 31.21
N ALA A 416 -0.06 -5.60 31.56
CA ALA A 416 -0.73 -4.79 32.57
C ALA A 416 -0.05 -4.92 33.95
N GLY A 417 0.25 -3.79 34.58
CA GLY A 417 0.89 -3.71 35.89
C GLY A 417 2.42 -3.80 35.90
N LEU A 418 3.06 -4.21 34.79
CA LEU A 418 4.51 -4.22 34.66
C LEU A 418 5.05 -2.82 34.37
N LYS A 419 6.19 -2.43 34.93
CA LYS A 419 6.74 -1.07 34.78
C LYS A 419 8.15 -1.05 34.23
N GLY A 420 8.51 0.08 33.63
CA GLY A 420 9.86 0.38 33.17
C GLY A 420 10.38 -0.63 32.15
N ASP A 421 11.66 -0.95 32.24
CA ASP A 421 12.34 -1.83 31.29
C ASP A 421 11.85 -3.29 31.38
N GLU A 422 11.26 -3.73 32.50
CA GLU A 422 10.69 -5.07 32.62
C GLU A 422 9.48 -5.25 31.69
N ALA A 423 8.59 -4.25 31.65
CA ALA A 423 7.44 -4.24 30.75
C ALA A 423 7.88 -4.27 29.28
N LEU A 424 8.87 -3.43 28.94
CA LEU A 424 9.42 -3.34 27.59
C LEU A 424 10.23 -4.59 27.21
N ALA A 425 10.80 -5.30 28.18
CA ALA A 425 11.50 -6.56 27.96
C ALA A 425 10.54 -7.69 27.55
N LYS A 426 9.30 -7.67 28.04
CA LYS A 426 8.27 -8.70 27.77
C LYS A 426 7.52 -8.55 26.44
N LEU A 427 7.70 -7.42 25.74
CA LEU A 427 7.17 -7.25 24.38
C LEU A 427 7.67 -8.38 23.46
N GLN A 428 6.75 -9.09 22.82
CA GLN A 428 7.06 -10.26 22.00
C GLN A 428 7.74 -9.87 20.68
N PHE A 429 7.31 -8.76 20.07
CA PHE A 429 7.76 -8.34 18.76
C PHE A 429 8.20 -6.88 18.75
N LYS A 430 9.46 -6.63 19.09
CA LYS A 430 9.99 -5.27 19.32
C LYS A 430 10.46 -4.59 18.05
N LEU A 431 10.23 -3.30 17.93
CA LEU A 431 10.94 -2.40 17.03
C LEU A 431 12.43 -2.36 17.42
N PRO A 432 13.36 -2.67 16.49
CA PRO A 432 14.80 -2.54 16.74
C PRO A 432 15.16 -1.10 17.07
N PHE A 433 16.03 -0.90 18.06
CA PHE A 433 16.50 0.43 18.49
C PHE A 433 15.38 1.46 18.70
N ALA A 434 14.26 1.04 19.32
CA ALA A 434 13.03 1.84 19.41
C ALA A 434 13.16 3.23 20.06
N ARG A 435 14.26 3.54 20.75
CA ARG A 435 14.54 4.90 21.24
C ARG A 435 14.98 5.87 20.13
N VAL A 436 15.53 5.35 19.03
CA VAL A 436 16.14 6.11 17.92
C VAL A 436 15.39 5.91 16.61
N THR A 437 14.97 4.67 16.32
CA THR A 437 14.32 4.30 15.05
C THR A 437 13.11 5.19 14.70
N PRO A 438 12.17 5.49 15.63
CA PRO A 438 11.08 6.40 15.32
C PRO A 438 11.52 7.78 14.84
N TRP A 439 12.56 8.36 15.45
CA TRP A 439 13.07 9.66 15.05
C TRP A 439 13.75 9.64 13.69
N ILE A 440 14.52 8.58 13.38
CA ILE A 440 15.13 8.40 12.06
C ILE A 440 14.06 8.30 10.98
N VAL A 441 13.02 7.49 11.21
CA VAL A 441 11.91 7.32 10.25
C VAL A 441 11.14 8.62 10.09
N LEU A 442 10.84 9.35 11.17
CA LEU A 442 10.16 10.64 11.09
C LEU A 442 10.98 11.68 10.33
N ALA A 443 12.31 11.72 10.52
CA ALA A 443 13.19 12.58 9.75
C ALA A 443 13.21 12.21 8.26
N PHE A 444 13.22 10.91 7.94
CA PHE A 444 13.10 10.43 6.56
C PHE A 444 11.75 10.80 5.92
N LEU A 445 10.63 10.63 6.63
CA LEU A 445 9.31 11.04 6.13
C LEU A 445 9.23 12.55 5.94
N ALA A 446 9.83 13.35 6.83
CA ALA A 446 9.94 14.79 6.65
C ALA A 446 10.76 15.16 5.41
N LEU A 447 11.88 14.46 5.16
CA LEU A 447 12.67 14.60 3.94
C LEU A 447 11.81 14.32 2.70
N VAL A 448 11.00 13.24 2.70
CA VAL A 448 10.09 12.94 1.59
C VAL A 448 9.11 14.09 1.34
N VAL A 449 8.51 14.68 2.39
CA VAL A 449 7.62 15.85 2.24
C VAL A 449 8.36 17.06 1.69
N VAL A 450 9.61 17.29 2.11
CA VAL A 450 10.44 18.37 1.56
C VAL A 450 10.71 18.13 0.08
N LEU A 451 11.04 16.89 -0.32
CA LEU A 451 11.27 16.51 -1.72
C LEU A 451 10.00 16.67 -2.57
N MET A 452 8.83 16.38 -2.02
CA MET A 452 7.54 16.62 -2.68
C MET A 452 7.35 18.10 -3.07
N CYS A 453 7.89 19.06 -2.32
CA CYS A 453 7.81 20.49 -2.67
C CYS A 453 8.59 20.86 -3.94
N PHE A 454 9.55 20.03 -4.37
CA PHE A 454 10.38 20.28 -5.55
C PHE A 454 9.76 19.76 -6.85
N SER A 455 8.73 18.91 -6.79
CA SER A 455 7.96 18.48 -7.97
C SER A 455 6.63 19.22 -8.05
N ASP A 456 6.21 19.67 -9.23
CA ASP A 456 4.99 20.46 -9.39
C ASP A 456 3.72 19.68 -9.03
N SER A 457 3.62 18.40 -9.43
CA SER A 457 2.48 17.54 -9.12
C SER A 457 2.41 17.18 -7.62
N TYR A 458 3.56 16.99 -6.98
CA TYR A 458 3.65 16.66 -5.56
C TYR A 458 3.55 17.87 -4.64
N ARG A 459 3.96 19.06 -5.09
CA ARG A 459 3.80 20.33 -4.34
C ARG A 459 2.32 20.62 -4.09
N ILE A 460 1.48 20.40 -5.10
CA ILE A 460 0.02 20.53 -4.96
C ILE A 460 -0.51 19.56 -3.92
N ALA A 461 -0.01 18.32 -3.88
CA ALA A 461 -0.39 17.36 -2.85
C ALA A 461 0.04 17.80 -1.44
N VAL A 462 1.20 18.44 -1.26
CA VAL A 462 1.61 18.98 0.05
C VAL A 462 0.61 20.03 0.54
N TYR A 463 0.19 20.98 -0.31
CA TYR A 463 -0.83 21.96 0.05
C TYR A 463 -2.17 21.29 0.39
N ALA A 464 -2.61 20.34 -0.45
CA ALA A 464 -3.82 19.57 -0.20
C ALA A 464 -3.77 18.80 1.13
N GLY A 465 -2.62 18.20 1.46
CA GLY A 465 -2.40 17.49 2.72
C GLY A 465 -2.50 18.39 3.94
N VAL A 466 -1.93 19.60 3.89
CA VAL A 466 -2.05 20.60 4.96
C VAL A 466 -3.51 21.04 5.14
N ILE A 467 -4.21 21.35 4.04
CA ILE A 467 -5.62 21.71 4.06
C ILE A 467 -6.46 20.56 4.64
N TRP A 468 -6.19 19.33 4.21
CA TRP A 468 -6.88 18.14 4.69
C TRP A 468 -6.68 17.91 6.19
N LEU A 469 -5.45 18.03 6.68
CA LEU A 469 -5.18 17.97 8.12
C LEU A 469 -5.91 19.08 8.86
N ALA A 470 -5.92 20.31 8.36
CA ALA A 470 -6.65 21.43 8.98
C ALA A 470 -8.16 21.13 9.06
N ILE A 471 -8.75 20.56 8.01
CA ILE A 471 -10.16 20.11 7.99
C ILE A 471 -10.39 19.03 9.06
N LEU A 472 -9.53 18.01 9.14
CA LEU A 472 -9.66 16.95 10.14
C LEU A 472 -9.49 17.47 11.57
N PHE A 473 -8.55 18.39 11.79
CA PHE A 473 -8.36 19.05 13.08
C PHE A 473 -9.60 19.84 13.48
N ALA A 474 -10.15 20.67 12.58
CA ALA A 474 -11.37 21.42 12.82
C ALA A 474 -12.56 20.49 13.10
N ALA A 475 -12.77 19.46 12.27
CA ALA A 475 -13.83 18.47 12.44
C ALA A 475 -13.74 17.74 13.80
N SER A 476 -12.53 17.41 14.24
CA SER A 476 -12.31 16.75 15.53
C SER A 476 -12.70 17.59 16.74
N GLN A 477 -12.70 18.93 16.63
CA GLN A 477 -13.15 19.80 17.72
C GLN A 477 -14.66 19.71 17.92
N PHE A 478 -15.44 19.68 16.83
CA PHE A 478 -16.90 19.60 16.89
C PHE A 478 -17.41 18.28 17.48
N LEU A 479 -16.65 17.19 17.35
CA LEU A 479 -17.01 15.87 17.90
C LEU A 479 -16.68 15.73 19.39
N ASN A 480 -15.71 16.48 19.93
CA ASN A 480 -15.40 16.47 21.36
C ASN A 480 -16.39 17.28 22.22
N HIS A 481 -17.27 18.07 21.58
CA HIS A 481 -18.30 18.88 22.24
C HIS A 481 -19.69 18.21 22.28
N LYS A 482 -19.82 16.99 21.74
CA LYS A 482 -20.99 16.11 21.91
C LYS A 482 -20.61 14.96 22.83
#